data_AF-A0A7V8BHR5-F1
#
_entry.id   AF-A0A7V8BHR5-F1
#
_cell.length_a   1.000
_cell.length_b   1.000
_cell.length_c   1.000
_cell.angle_alpha   90.00
_cell.angle_beta   90.00
_cell.angle_gamma   90.00
#
_symmetry.space_group_name_H-M   'P 1'
#
loop_
_entity.id
_entity.type
_entity.pdbx_description
1 polymer ?
#
loop_
_entity_poly.entity_id
_entity_poly.type
_entity_poly.pdbx_seq_one_letter_code
_entity_poly.pdbx_strand_id
1 'polypeptide(L)' 'VDNLIEVAKATIVSAEARKESRGAHARSDFESRDDVNWLKHTLWYSAGDRLDYKPVNLKPLTIESVPPKARTF' A
#
# COMPACT_ATOMS: atom_id res chain seq x y z
N VAL A 1 -25.60 5.96 -1.07
CA VAL A 1 -24.53 6.97 -1.26
C VAL A 1 -23.46 6.83 -0.18
N ASP A 2 -23.85 6.53 1.06
CA ASP A 2 -22.95 6.40 2.21
C ASP A 2 -21.77 5.43 1.99
N ASN A 3 -22.01 4.25 1.41
CA ASN A 3 -20.93 3.32 1.07
C ASN A 3 -19.89 3.92 0.12
N LEU A 4 -20.31 4.74 -0.85
CA LEU A 4 -19.40 5.40 -1.79
C LEU A 4 -18.57 6.47 -1.10
N ILE A 5 -19.16 7.20 -0.15
CA ILE A 5 -18.45 8.20 0.64
C ILE A 5 -17.39 7.53 1.51
N GLU A 6 -17.74 6.41 2.16
CA GLU A 6 -16.83 5.73 3.07
C GLU A 6 -15.62 5.13 2.35
N VAL A 7 -15.84 4.48 1.19
CA VAL A 7 -14.72 3.95 0.39
C VAL A 7 -13.88 5.08 -0.21
N ALA A 8 -14.48 6.23 -0.57
CA ALA A 8 -13.73 7.39 -1.06
C ALA A 8 -12.79 7.94 0.03
N LYS A 9 -13.28 8.05 1.27
CA LYS A 9 -12.46 8.45 2.44
C LYS A 9 -11.32 7.48 2.68
N ALA A 10 -11.63 6.18 2.80
CA ALA A 10 -10.63 5.14 3.00
C ALA A 10 -9.52 5.19 1.93
N THR A 11 -9.91 5.43 0.67
CA THR A 11 -9.00 5.53 -0.47
C THR A 11 -8.10 6.77 -0.36
N ILE A 12 -8.68 7.96 -0.21
CA ILE A 12 -7.90 9.21 -0.26
C ILE A 12 -6.98 9.37 0.96
N VAL A 13 -7.43 8.98 2.15
CA VAL A 13 -6.61 8.99 3.38
C VAL A 13 -5.44 8.02 3.25
N SER A 14 -5.68 6.82 2.74
CA SER A 14 -4.62 5.83 2.51
C SER A 14 -3.60 6.28 1.45
N ALA A 15 -4.08 6.93 0.39
CA ALA A 15 -3.25 7.42 -0.71
C ALA A 15 -2.33 8.58 -0.28
N GLU A 16 -2.86 9.52 0.50
CA GLU A 16 -2.09 10.65 1.04
C GLU A 16 -0.93 10.16 1.94
N ALA A 17 -1.22 9.21 2.83
CA ALA A 17 -0.24 8.70 3.77
C ALA A 17 0.89 7.89 3.10
N ARG A 18 0.60 7.21 1.98
CA ARG A 18 1.59 6.40 1.24
C ARG A 18 2.51 7.29 0.39
N LYS A 19 3.70 7.53 0.92
CA LYS A 19 4.77 8.35 0.33
C LYS A 19 5.78 7.52 -0.48
N GLU A 20 5.27 6.81 -1.49
CA GLU A 20 6.04 6.09 -2.51
C GLU A 20 5.21 5.99 -3.80
N SER A 21 5.79 5.41 -4.86
CA SER A 21 5.06 4.95 -6.05
C SER A 21 5.18 3.44 -6.25
N ARG A 22 4.05 2.74 -6.39
CA ARG A 22 3.99 1.29 -6.58
C ARG A 22 2.75 0.88 -7.39
N GLY A 23 2.97 0.29 -8.56
CA GLY A 23 1.90 -0.23 -9.40
C GLY A 23 0.97 0.89 -9.86
N ALA A 24 -0.30 0.85 -9.45
CA ALA A 24 -1.31 1.85 -9.81
C ALA A 24 -1.25 3.13 -8.95
N HIS A 25 -0.59 3.10 -7.79
CA HIS A 25 -0.38 4.29 -6.96
C HIS A 25 0.90 5.00 -7.44
N ALA A 26 0.75 6.10 -8.16
CA ALA A 26 1.86 6.88 -8.71
C ALA A 26 1.79 8.32 -8.20
N ARG A 27 2.91 8.80 -7.66
CA ARG A 27 3.03 10.12 -7.03
C ARG A 27 4.22 10.85 -7.62
N SER A 28 3.99 12.01 -8.22
CA SER A 28 5.07 12.86 -8.76
C SER A 28 5.99 13.43 -7.69
N ASP A 29 5.52 13.55 -6.44
CA ASP A 29 6.33 13.96 -5.30
C ASP A 29 7.07 12.80 -4.62
N PHE A 30 6.77 11.54 -4.99
CA PHE A 30 7.42 10.31 -4.52
C PHE A 30 7.49 9.26 -5.65
N GLU A 31 8.25 9.53 -6.70
CA GLU A 31 8.21 8.78 -7.96
C GLU A 31 8.75 7.35 -7.87
N SER A 32 9.59 7.07 -6.87
CA SER A 32 10.27 5.79 -6.72
C SER A 32 9.53 4.83 -5.79
N ARG A 33 9.74 3.54 -6.01
CA ARG A 33 9.30 2.46 -5.12
C ARG A 33 10.21 2.41 -3.89
N ASP A 34 9.62 2.26 -2.71
CA ASP A 34 10.37 2.19 -1.45
C ASP A 34 10.03 0.91 -0.70
N ASP A 35 10.82 -0.14 -0.94
CA ASP A 35 10.60 -1.43 -0.27
C ASP A 35 11.05 -1.42 1.20
N VAL A 36 11.84 -0.45 1.64
CA VAL A 36 12.31 -0.36 3.04
C VAL A 36 11.15 0.09 3.92
N ASN A 37 10.46 1.16 3.53
CA ASN A 37 9.40 1.75 4.36
C ASN A 37 7.99 1.27 3.96
N TRP A 38 7.77 0.86 2.71
CA TRP A 38 6.42 0.68 2.15
C TRP A 38 6.11 -0.70 1.57
N LEU A 39 6.98 -1.70 1.80
CA LEU A 39 6.66 -3.11 1.55
C LEU A 39 5.70 -3.67 2.63
N LYS A 40 4.51 -3.08 2.69
CA LYS A 40 3.44 -3.35 3.67
C LYS A 40 2.08 -2.99 3.09
N HIS A 41 1.04 -3.63 3.59
CA HIS A 41 -0.35 -3.28 3.31
C HIS A 41 -0.77 -2.06 4.13
N THR A 42 -1.52 -1.15 3.53
CA THR A 42 -2.23 -0.09 4.25
C THR A 42 -3.60 -0.63 4.65
N LEU A 43 -3.96 -0.48 5.92
CA LEU A 43 -5.26 -0.86 6.47
C LEU A 43 -5.91 0.41 7.03
N TRP A 44 -7.09 0.76 6.52
CA TRP A 44 -7.89 1.85 7.06
C TRP A 44 -9.05 1.32 7.88
N TYR A 45 -9.29 1.91 9.05
CA TYR A 45 -10.38 1.57 9.95
C TYR A 45 -11.30 2.78 10.10
N SER A 46 -12.57 2.60 9.77
CA SER A 46 -13.59 3.65 9.90
C SER A 46 -13.76 4.14 11.33
N ALA A 47 -13.68 3.21 12.29
CA ALA A 47 -13.67 3.54 13.70
C ALA A 47 -12.40 4.34 14.05
N GLY A 48 -12.56 5.64 14.26
CA GLY A 48 -11.48 6.55 14.62
C GLY A 48 -10.64 7.06 13.45
N ASP A 49 -11.06 6.81 12.20
CA ASP A 49 -10.41 7.28 10.97
C ASP A 49 -8.88 7.05 10.99
N ARG A 50 -8.48 5.83 11.35
CA ARG A 50 -7.07 5.49 11.60
C ARG A 50 -6.48 4.60 10.52
N LEU A 51 -5.19 4.78 10.31
CA LEU A 51 -4.37 3.88 9.50
C LEU A 51 -3.57 2.93 10.39
N ASP A 52 -3.40 1.72 9.87
CA ASP A 52 -2.48 0.71 10.39
C ASP A 52 -1.77 0.05 9.21
N TYR A 53 -0.70 -0.69 9.51
CA TYR A 53 0.10 -1.34 8.50
C TYR A 53 0.39 -2.78 8.85
N LYS A 54 0.30 -3.65 7.85
CA LYS A 54 0.61 -5.08 7.99
C LYS A 54 1.72 -5.47 7.02
N PRO A 55 2.77 -6.17 7.48
CA PRO A 55 3.83 -6.62 6.58
C PRO A 55 3.29 -7.58 5.52
N VAL A 56 3.88 -7.52 4.32
CA VAL A 56 3.60 -8.49 3.26
C VAL A 56 4.15 -9.86 3.67
N ASN A 57 3.38 -10.93 3.46
CA ASN A 57 3.88 -12.29 3.67
C ASN A 57 4.72 -12.74 2.47
N LEU A 58 6.03 -12.89 2.69
CA LEU A 58 6.99 -13.38 1.70
C LEU A 58 7.44 -14.82 1.98
N LYS A 59 6.70 -15.60 2.77
CA LYS A 59 7.05 -16.97 3.16
C LYS A 59 6.09 -17.99 2.53
N PRO A 60 6.30 -18.38 1.26
CA PRO A 60 5.63 -19.54 0.67
C PRO A 60 5.96 -20.84 1.42
N LEU A 61 5.10 -21.86 1.26
CA LEU A 61 5.23 -23.13 1.98
C LEU A 61 6.15 -24.16 1.29
N THR A 62 6.17 -24.17 -0.04
CA THR A 62 6.74 -25.27 -0.84
C THR A 62 7.91 -24.87 -1.73
N ILE A 63 8.04 -23.58 -2.05
CA ILE A 63 9.08 -23.05 -2.92
C ILE A 63 9.76 -21.88 -2.23
N GLU A 64 10.92 -21.47 -2.72
CA GLU A 64 11.58 -20.26 -2.23
C GLU A 64 10.78 -19.00 -2.57
N SER A 65 10.93 -17.98 -1.74
CA SER A 65 10.33 -16.68 -1.99
C SER A 65 11.01 -15.97 -3.15
N VAL A 66 10.24 -15.28 -3.98
CA VAL A 66 10.79 -14.40 -5.02
C VAL A 66 11.09 -13.04 -4.38
N PRO A 67 12.36 -12.62 -4.27
CA PRO A 67 12.70 -11.36 -3.65
C PRO A 67 12.22 -10.17 -4.50
N PRO A 68 11.80 -9.05 -3.88
CA PRO A 68 11.49 -7.83 -4.61
C PRO A 68 12.69 -7.35 -5.43
N LYS A 69 12.46 -7.10 -6.72
CA LYS A 69 13.44 -6.49 -7.65
C LYS A 69 12.79 -5.37 -8.45
N ALA A 70 13.58 -4.53 -9.11
CA ALA A 70 13.06 -3.54 -10.04
C ALA A 70 12.15 -4.22 -11.09
N ARG A 71 10.99 -3.61 -11.38
CA ARG A 71 9.98 -4.15 -12.31
C ARG A 71 10.03 -3.34 -13.60
N THR A 72 10.50 -3.96 -14.67
CA THR A 72 10.51 -3.46 -16.05
C THR A 72 9.75 -4.46 -16.94
N PHE A 73 9.33 -4.02 -18.14
CA PHE A 73 8.54 -4.80 -19.11
C PHE A 73 9.32 -5.05 -20.38
#